data_AF-A0AAJ7L3N9-F1
#
_entry.id   AF-A0AAJ7L3N9-F1
#
_cell.length_a   1.000
_cell.length_b   1.000
_cell.length_c   1.000
_cell.angle_alpha   90.00
_cell.angle_beta   90.00
_cell.angle_gamma   90.00
#
_symmetry.space_group_name_H-M   'P 1'
#
loop_
_entity.id
_entity.type
_entity.pdbx_description
1 polymer ?
#
loop_
_entity_poly.entity_id
_entity_poly.type
_entity_poly.pdbx_seq_one_letter_code
_entity_poly.pdbx_strand_id
1 'polypeptide(L)'
;MMRSAHRPKLTETEHERLLEQRNRIVAKVRGISYDLPQKIEPYADPQVALLNPEMYNCQMRIKISPGGKRMSPPPSARIQNVDPLENYNVWLEFRGSSGHTDLYRHPRSPQLGWRWMEDTVKFSRLKLYTHPQGDVLHDGVILRTSQLYCIDIHIAKVAANGHMPKESHRSFTFVGPWFRPFNVGDSPI
;
A
#
# COMPACT_ATOMS: atom_id res chain seq x y z
N MET A 1 -16.84 -31.40 33.85
CA MET A 1 -16.41 -31.84 32.51
C MET A 1 -17.03 -30.92 31.46
N MET A 2 -16.28 -29.95 30.94
CA MET A 2 -16.76 -29.06 29.87
C MET A 2 -16.58 -29.76 28.51
N ARG A 3 -17.68 -29.92 27.77
CA ARG A 3 -17.66 -30.47 26.40
C ARG A 3 -17.04 -29.43 25.47
N SER A 4 -15.88 -29.74 24.91
CA SER A 4 -15.27 -28.99 23.82
C SER A 4 -16.20 -29.04 22.60
N ALA A 5 -16.71 -27.89 22.17
CA ALA A 5 -17.54 -27.77 20.99
C ALA A 5 -16.69 -28.05 19.75
N HIS A 6 -16.90 -29.22 19.14
CA HIS A 6 -16.27 -29.59 17.88
C HIS A 6 -16.83 -28.69 16.77
N ARG A 7 -16.06 -27.68 16.38
CA ARG A 7 -16.43 -26.79 15.26
C ARG A 7 -16.28 -27.62 13.97
N PRO A 8 -17.35 -27.89 13.21
CA PRO A 8 -17.23 -28.67 11.99
C PRO A 8 -16.33 -27.90 11.00
N LYS A 9 -15.31 -28.59 10.48
CA LYS A 9 -14.50 -28.07 9.38
C LYS A 9 -15.38 -28.11 8.13
N LEU A 10 -15.67 -26.94 7.57
CA LEU A 10 -16.36 -26.82 6.27
C LEU A 10 -15.58 -27.58 5.21
N THR A 11 -16.30 -28.31 4.36
CA THR A 11 -15.69 -28.88 3.16
C THR A 11 -15.27 -27.75 2.20
N GLU A 12 -14.25 -28.00 1.38
CA GLU A 12 -13.73 -27.01 0.42
C GLU A 12 -14.83 -26.50 -0.51
N THR A 13 -15.73 -27.38 -0.93
CA THR A 13 -16.89 -27.08 -1.77
C THR A 13 -17.94 -26.21 -1.08
N GLU A 14 -18.16 -26.39 0.23
CA GLU A 14 -19.07 -25.54 1.01
C GLU A 14 -18.46 -24.15 1.25
N HIS A 15 -17.14 -24.09 1.47
CA HIS A 15 -16.41 -22.84 1.62
C HIS A 15 -16.49 -21.99 0.35
N GLU A 16 -16.29 -22.60 -0.83
CA GLU A 16 -16.47 -21.93 -2.13
C GLU A 16 -17.89 -21.39 -2.31
N ARG A 17 -18.92 -22.18 -2.01
CA ARG A 17 -20.33 -21.74 -2.10
C ARG A 17 -20.64 -20.56 -1.18
N LEU A 18 -20.13 -20.59 0.05
CA LEU A 18 -20.33 -19.51 1.02
C LEU A 18 -19.59 -18.24 0.60
N LEU A 19 -18.39 -18.36 0.02
CA LEU A 19 -17.66 -17.23 -0.56
C LEU A 19 -18.44 -16.62 -1.72
N GLU A 20 -18.96 -17.45 -2.63
CA GLU A 20 -19.75 -16.97 -3.76
C GLU A 20 -21.03 -16.25 -3.28
N GLN A 21 -21.76 -16.84 -2.33
CA GLN A 21 -22.95 -16.23 -1.74
C GLN A 21 -22.64 -14.91 -1.03
N ARG A 22 -21.57 -14.87 -0.23
CA ARG A 22 -21.08 -13.63 0.40
C ARG A 22 -20.79 -12.57 -0.66
N ASN A 23 -20.08 -12.94 -1.71
CA ASN A 23 -19.67 -12.02 -2.76
C ASN A 23 -20.87 -11.41 -3.47
N ARG A 24 -21.90 -12.22 -3.76
CA ARG A 24 -23.16 -11.73 -4.33
C ARG A 24 -23.86 -10.72 -3.43
N ILE A 25 -23.92 -10.98 -2.12
CA ILE A 25 -24.54 -10.08 -1.14
C ILE A 25 -23.74 -8.78 -1.04
N VAL A 26 -22.42 -8.86 -0.91
CA VAL A 26 -21.54 -7.68 -0.78
C VAL A 26 -21.63 -6.80 -2.03
N ALA A 27 -21.59 -7.39 -3.23
CA ALA A 27 -21.73 -6.64 -4.48
C ALA A 27 -23.07 -5.88 -4.54
N LYS A 28 -24.17 -6.55 -4.16
CA LYS A 28 -25.50 -5.95 -4.10
C LYS A 28 -25.58 -4.79 -3.10
N VAL A 29 -25.04 -4.97 -1.89
CA VAL A 29 -25.03 -3.93 -0.84
C VAL A 29 -24.16 -2.74 -1.25
N ARG A 30 -23.06 -2.97 -1.96
CA ARG A 30 -22.10 -1.92 -2.35
C ARG A 30 -22.38 -1.28 -3.70
N GLY A 31 -23.51 -1.62 -4.36
CA GLY A 31 -23.93 -1.02 -5.62
C GLY A 31 -22.96 -1.25 -6.79
N ILE A 32 -22.24 -2.37 -6.78
CA ILE A 32 -21.26 -2.71 -7.83
C ILE A 32 -22.01 -3.40 -8.99
N SER A 33 -21.97 -2.82 -10.19
CA SER A 33 -22.54 -3.42 -11.42
C SER A 33 -21.81 -4.71 -11.78
N TYR A 34 -22.56 -5.75 -12.15
CA TYR A 34 -22.02 -7.08 -12.46
C TYR A 34 -21.31 -7.08 -13.82
N ASP A 35 -20.03 -6.76 -13.82
CA ASP A 35 -19.02 -7.24 -14.79
C ASP A 35 -17.79 -7.76 -14.03
N LEU A 36 -18.00 -8.37 -12.85
CA LEU A 36 -16.93 -9.06 -12.13
C LEU A 36 -16.68 -10.43 -12.80
N PRO A 37 -15.42 -10.84 -13.01
CA PRO A 37 -15.11 -12.11 -13.64
C PRO A 37 -15.81 -13.27 -12.90
N GLN A 38 -16.66 -13.99 -13.62
CA GLN A 38 -17.57 -15.03 -13.11
C GLN A 38 -16.87 -16.31 -12.62
N LYS A 39 -15.53 -16.34 -12.65
CA LYS A 39 -14.73 -17.43 -12.13
C LYS A 39 -13.69 -16.84 -11.20
N ILE A 40 -13.99 -16.87 -9.90
CA ILE A 40 -13.03 -16.51 -8.87
C ILE A 40 -12.14 -17.73 -8.69
N GLU A 41 -11.13 -17.88 -9.54
CA GLU A 41 -9.95 -18.62 -9.10
C GLU A 41 -9.48 -17.96 -7.79
N PRO A 42 -8.99 -18.72 -6.79
CA PRO A 42 -8.51 -18.14 -5.54
C PRO A 42 -7.60 -16.98 -5.90
N TYR A 43 -8.02 -15.74 -5.55
CA TYR A 43 -7.39 -14.55 -6.10
C TYR A 43 -5.88 -14.68 -5.95
N ALA A 44 -5.19 -14.70 -7.11
CA ALA A 44 -3.76 -14.88 -7.19
C ALA A 44 -3.05 -13.82 -6.33
N ASP A 45 -1.78 -14.05 -6.03
CA ASP A 45 -1.00 -13.13 -5.21
C ASP A 45 -1.06 -11.70 -5.79
N PRO A 46 -1.27 -10.63 -4.96
CA PRO A 46 -1.36 -9.27 -5.45
C PRO A 46 -0.18 -8.93 -6.36
N GLN A 47 -0.45 -8.35 -7.52
CA GLN A 47 0.59 -7.90 -8.44
C GLN A 47 0.64 -6.39 -8.46
N VAL A 48 1.86 -5.83 -8.35
CA VAL A 48 2.07 -4.38 -8.38
C VAL A 48 3.08 -4.06 -9.47
N ALA A 49 2.60 -3.49 -10.57
CA ALA A 49 3.42 -2.99 -11.66
C ALA A 49 3.77 -1.53 -11.39
N LEU A 50 5.03 -1.27 -11.06
CA LEU A 50 5.55 0.08 -10.82
C LEU A 50 5.58 0.85 -12.14
N LEU A 51 5.18 2.12 -12.12
CA LEU A 51 5.16 2.95 -13.30
C LEU A 51 6.37 3.88 -13.33
N ASN A 52 7.01 3.92 -14.50
CA ASN A 52 8.22 4.67 -14.77
C ASN A 52 9.36 4.41 -13.77
N PRO A 53 9.68 3.13 -13.47
CA PRO A 53 10.74 2.79 -12.52
C PRO A 53 12.09 3.40 -12.89
N GLU A 54 12.37 3.62 -14.18
CA GLU A 54 13.59 4.21 -14.70
C GLU A 54 13.82 5.67 -14.28
N MET A 55 12.77 6.39 -13.89
CA MET A 55 12.89 7.74 -13.34
C MET A 55 13.49 7.75 -11.92
N TYR A 56 13.55 6.61 -11.27
CA TYR A 56 14.13 6.44 -9.95
C TYR A 56 15.47 5.70 -10.13
N ASN A 57 16.58 6.34 -9.78
CA ASN A 57 17.94 5.78 -9.87
C ASN A 57 18.79 6.28 -8.70
N CYS A 58 19.93 5.63 -8.42
CA CYS A 58 20.77 5.93 -7.26
C CYS A 58 21.41 7.33 -7.21
N GLN A 59 21.38 8.07 -8.31
CA GLN A 59 21.85 9.45 -8.38
C GLN A 59 20.74 10.45 -8.08
N MET A 60 19.49 10.00 -7.93
CA MET A 60 18.35 10.87 -7.67
C MET A 60 18.55 11.60 -6.34
N ARG A 61 18.32 12.91 -6.39
CA ARG A 61 18.29 13.78 -5.22
C ARG A 61 16.87 14.29 -5.05
N ILE A 62 16.29 14.07 -3.88
CA ILE A 62 14.92 14.55 -3.59
C ILE A 62 14.99 15.68 -2.60
N LYS A 63 14.38 16.81 -2.98
CA LYS A 63 14.27 17.96 -2.10
C LYS A 63 13.29 17.66 -0.97
N ILE A 64 13.71 17.93 0.25
CA ILE A 64 12.87 17.92 1.46
C ILE A 64 12.85 19.31 2.08
N SER A 65 11.87 19.60 2.94
CA SER A 65 11.77 20.91 3.60
C SER A 65 10.98 20.86 4.90
N PRO A 66 11.18 21.81 5.83
CA PRO A 66 10.35 21.95 7.03
C PRO A 66 8.85 22.04 6.74
N GLY A 67 8.45 22.74 5.67
CA GLY A 67 7.05 22.89 5.23
C GLY A 67 6.47 21.69 4.45
N GLY A 68 7.27 20.64 4.24
CA GLY A 68 6.93 19.49 3.41
C GLY A 68 7.03 19.78 1.91
N LYS A 69 7.85 19.00 1.20
CA LYS A 69 7.98 19.09 -0.26
C LYS A 69 7.33 17.87 -0.92
N ARG A 70 6.54 18.10 -1.97
CA ARG A 70 5.99 16.98 -2.76
C ARG A 70 7.11 16.27 -3.53
N MET A 71 7.09 14.95 -3.49
CA MET A 71 7.97 14.13 -4.31
C MET A 71 7.61 14.28 -5.79
N SER A 72 8.63 14.44 -6.65
CA SER A 72 8.47 14.60 -8.09
C SER A 72 9.58 13.84 -8.82
N PRO A 73 9.26 12.92 -9.75
CA PRO A 73 7.90 12.48 -10.09
C PRO A 73 7.21 11.76 -8.91
N PRO A 74 5.87 11.75 -8.85
CA PRO A 74 5.15 11.04 -7.78
C PRO A 74 5.25 9.52 -8.00
N PRO A 75 5.59 8.74 -6.95
CA PRO A 75 5.53 7.28 -7.03
C PRO A 75 4.15 6.84 -7.49
N SER A 76 4.14 5.94 -8.46
CA SER A 76 2.92 5.50 -9.13
C SER A 76 3.01 4.02 -9.46
N ALA A 77 1.90 3.30 -9.33
CA ALA A 77 1.83 1.87 -9.61
C ALA A 77 0.44 1.46 -10.13
N ARG A 78 0.38 0.36 -10.87
CA ARG A 78 -0.86 -0.37 -11.18
C ARG A 78 -0.95 -1.60 -10.30
N ILE A 79 -2.12 -1.82 -9.71
CA ILE A 79 -2.41 -2.96 -8.85
C ILE A 79 -3.32 -3.91 -9.63
N GLN A 80 -3.03 -5.19 -9.57
CA GLN A 80 -3.78 -6.27 -10.19
C GLN A 80 -3.87 -7.47 -9.25
N ASN A 81 -4.76 -8.42 -9.57
CA ASN A 81 -4.92 -9.67 -8.84
C ASN A 81 -5.19 -9.48 -7.33
N VAL A 82 -6.10 -8.55 -6.99
CA VAL A 82 -6.61 -8.40 -5.63
C VAL A 82 -8.10 -8.72 -5.61
N ASP A 83 -8.60 -9.23 -4.48
CA ASP A 83 -10.03 -9.53 -4.36
C ASP A 83 -10.83 -8.23 -4.48
N PRO A 84 -11.70 -8.08 -5.49
CA PRO A 84 -12.42 -6.85 -5.76
C PRO A 84 -13.31 -6.45 -4.60
N LEU A 85 -13.80 -7.39 -3.79
CA LEU A 85 -14.78 -7.14 -2.73
C LEU A 85 -14.15 -6.97 -1.35
N GLU A 86 -12.84 -7.16 -1.23
CA GLU A 86 -12.11 -6.98 0.01
C GLU A 86 -11.50 -5.59 0.11
N ASN A 87 -11.34 -5.11 1.33
CA ASN A 87 -10.68 -3.84 1.59
C ASN A 87 -9.16 -4.05 1.68
N TYR A 88 -8.40 -3.13 1.10
CA TYR A 88 -6.95 -3.11 1.14
C TYR A 88 -6.44 -1.75 1.57
N ASN A 89 -5.38 -1.77 2.38
CA ASN A 89 -4.52 -0.62 2.58
C ASN A 89 -3.36 -0.69 1.60
N VAL A 90 -3.06 0.45 0.98
CA VAL A 90 -1.88 0.66 0.15
C VAL A 90 -1.06 1.81 0.74
N TRP A 91 0.25 1.61 0.91
CA TRP A 91 1.16 2.62 1.47
C TRP A 91 2.56 2.51 0.88
N LEU A 92 3.34 3.59 1.02
CA LEU A 92 4.78 3.58 0.78
C LEU A 92 5.52 3.48 2.11
N GLU A 93 6.61 2.74 2.14
CA GLU A 93 7.59 2.73 3.24
C GLU A 93 8.92 3.25 2.72
N PHE A 94 9.52 4.16 3.48
CA PHE A 94 10.83 4.73 3.22
C PHE A 94 11.81 4.14 4.22
N ARG A 95 12.71 3.26 3.78
CA ARG A 95 13.73 2.65 4.64
C ARG A 95 15.08 3.30 4.40
N GLY A 96 15.60 3.96 5.43
CA GLY A 96 16.90 4.59 5.44
C GLY A 96 18.02 3.59 5.73
N SER A 97 19.21 3.86 5.23
CA SER A 97 20.39 3.00 5.40
C SER A 97 20.82 2.81 6.86
N SER A 98 20.38 3.67 7.80
CA SER A 98 20.65 3.53 9.24
C SER A 98 19.60 2.71 10.02
N GLY A 99 18.56 2.21 9.34
CA GLY A 99 17.42 1.56 9.99
C GLY A 99 16.26 2.49 10.34
N HIS A 100 16.37 3.81 10.09
CA HIS A 100 15.24 4.73 10.16
C HIS A 100 14.17 4.35 9.13
N THR A 101 12.93 4.11 9.57
CA THR A 101 11.80 3.87 8.68
C THR A 101 10.68 4.87 8.96
N ASP A 102 10.00 5.29 7.89
CA ASP A 102 8.79 6.08 7.99
C ASP A 102 7.88 5.77 6.78
N LEU A 103 6.57 5.97 6.90
CA LEU A 103 5.59 5.48 5.93
C LEU A 103 4.54 6.52 5.58
N TYR A 104 3.97 6.37 4.39
CA TYR A 104 2.85 7.19 3.94
C TYR A 104 1.74 6.33 3.38
N ARG A 105 0.61 6.30 4.09
CA ARG A 105 -0.59 5.59 3.66
C ARG A 105 -1.31 6.38 2.57
N HIS A 106 -1.71 5.71 1.50
CA HIS A 106 -2.47 6.35 0.43
C HIS A 106 -3.80 6.92 0.99
N PRO A 107 -4.22 8.16 0.66
CA PRO A 107 -5.41 8.80 1.26
C PRO A 107 -6.73 8.08 1.01
N ARG A 108 -6.80 7.26 -0.05
CA ARG A 108 -7.96 6.39 -0.33
C ARG A 108 -8.01 5.14 0.56
N SER A 109 -6.92 4.78 1.24
CA SER A 109 -6.88 3.57 2.06
C SER A 109 -7.68 3.73 3.37
N PRO A 110 -8.40 2.70 3.84
CA PRO A 110 -8.66 1.43 3.17
C PRO A 110 -9.71 1.58 2.05
N GLN A 111 -9.55 0.81 0.97
CA GLN A 111 -10.48 0.83 -0.16
C GLN A 111 -10.64 -0.57 -0.77
N LEU A 112 -11.77 -0.81 -1.43
CA LEU A 112 -12.05 -2.02 -2.18
C LEU A 112 -10.98 -2.36 -3.22
N GLY A 113 -10.68 -3.64 -3.37
CA GLY A 113 -9.74 -4.14 -4.37
C GLY A 113 -10.07 -3.66 -5.79
N TRP A 114 -11.35 -3.65 -6.18
CA TRP A 114 -11.74 -3.25 -7.54
C TRP A 114 -11.39 -1.78 -7.82
N ARG A 115 -11.52 -0.90 -6.84
CA ARG A 115 -11.15 0.52 -6.93
C ARG A 115 -9.63 0.74 -7.03
N TRP A 116 -8.84 -0.20 -6.50
CA TRP A 116 -7.39 -0.20 -6.67
C TRP A 116 -6.97 -0.69 -8.06
N MET A 117 -7.74 -1.60 -8.66
CA MET A 117 -7.52 -2.12 -10.01
C MET A 117 -8.11 -1.24 -11.12
N GLU A 118 -9.07 -0.36 -10.78
CA GLU A 118 -9.76 0.55 -11.71
C GLU A 118 -8.79 1.50 -12.42
N ASP A 119 -7.83 2.06 -11.67
CA ASP A 119 -6.95 3.13 -12.16
C ASP A 119 -5.54 3.04 -11.56
N THR A 120 -4.61 3.77 -12.18
CA THR A 120 -3.27 3.96 -11.62
C THR A 120 -3.32 4.58 -10.22
N VAL A 121 -2.65 3.93 -9.26
CA VAL A 121 -2.44 4.43 -7.91
C VAL A 121 -1.29 5.44 -7.93
N LYS A 122 -1.56 6.70 -7.58
CA LYS A 122 -0.57 7.79 -7.58
C LYS A 122 -0.42 8.39 -6.19
N PHE A 123 0.81 8.49 -5.69
CA PHE A 123 1.13 9.12 -4.41
C PHE A 123 1.39 10.63 -4.54
N SER A 124 0.56 11.34 -5.32
CA SER A 124 0.77 12.76 -5.66
C SER A 124 0.66 13.72 -4.48
N ARG A 125 0.02 13.28 -3.37
CA ARG A 125 -0.15 14.06 -2.13
C ARG A 125 0.97 13.83 -1.11
N LEU A 126 1.88 12.88 -1.36
CA LEU A 126 3.03 12.61 -0.49
C LEU A 126 3.89 13.87 -0.32
N LYS A 127 4.12 14.26 0.94
CA LYS A 127 5.07 15.30 1.31
C LYS A 127 6.25 14.72 2.07
N LEU A 128 7.43 15.28 1.84
CA LEU A 128 8.69 14.89 2.47
C LEU A 128 9.22 16.03 3.35
N TYR A 129 9.50 15.71 4.60
CA TYR A 129 9.86 16.65 5.66
C TYR A 129 11.29 16.40 6.15
N THR A 130 11.92 17.44 6.69
CA THR A 130 13.25 17.37 7.33
C THR A 130 13.18 16.98 8.81
N HIS A 131 12.08 17.33 9.47
CA HIS A 131 11.86 17.13 10.89
C HIS A 131 10.35 17.03 11.17
N PRO A 132 9.94 16.48 12.33
CA PRO A 132 8.55 16.49 12.75
C PRO A 132 8.01 17.92 12.85
N GLN A 133 6.83 18.20 12.28
CA GLN A 133 6.10 19.44 12.52
C GLN A 133 5.30 19.36 13.83
N GLY A 134 5.98 19.48 14.98
CA GLY A 134 5.31 19.52 16.31
C GLY A 134 4.33 18.36 16.55
N ASP A 135 3.26 18.63 17.31
CA ASP A 135 2.20 17.65 17.67
C ASP A 135 1.17 17.39 16.54
N VAL A 136 1.33 18.00 15.36
CA VAL A 136 0.38 17.81 14.26
C VAL A 136 0.71 16.51 13.56
N LEU A 137 -0.23 15.55 13.47
CA LEU A 137 -0.09 14.37 12.61
C LEU A 137 0.36 14.80 11.20
N HIS A 138 1.58 14.43 10.80
CA HIS A 138 2.12 14.84 9.51
C HIS A 138 1.53 13.96 8.40
N ASP A 139 0.90 14.57 7.39
CA ASP A 139 0.43 13.89 6.17
C ASP A 139 1.60 13.56 5.21
N GLY A 140 2.68 12.95 5.70
CA GLY A 140 3.86 12.65 4.89
C GLY A 140 4.95 11.92 5.65
N VAL A 141 6.18 12.02 5.14
CA VAL A 141 7.32 11.23 5.58
C VAL A 141 8.47 12.14 5.98
N ILE A 142 9.10 11.85 7.11
CA ILE A 142 10.28 12.54 7.60
C ILE A 142 11.52 11.81 7.10
N LEU A 143 12.43 12.53 6.46
CA LEU A 143 13.67 11.98 5.92
C LEU A 143 14.87 12.77 6.44
N ARG A 144 16.02 12.09 6.53
CA ARG A 144 17.29 12.67 6.99
C ARG A 144 18.25 12.83 5.82
N THR A 145 18.85 14.01 5.68
CA THR A 145 19.77 14.33 4.57
C THR A 145 21.08 13.53 4.62
N SER A 146 21.45 13.03 5.81
CA SER A 146 22.63 12.20 6.04
C SER A 146 22.48 10.74 5.61
N GLN A 147 21.35 10.34 5.02
CA GLN A 147 21.05 8.94 4.72
C GLN A 147 20.64 8.73 3.26
N LEU A 148 20.85 7.50 2.79
CA LEU A 148 20.26 7.00 1.56
C LEU A 148 18.97 6.25 1.91
N TYR A 149 17.96 6.40 1.07
CA TYR A 149 16.67 5.75 1.25
C TYR A 149 16.34 4.82 0.09
N CYS A 150 15.58 3.77 0.41
CA CYS A 150 14.83 2.97 -0.54
C CYS A 150 13.33 3.16 -0.29
N ILE A 151 12.53 2.93 -1.33
CA ILE A 151 11.07 3.05 -1.27
C ILE A 151 10.47 1.71 -1.63
N ASP A 152 9.62 1.20 -0.76
CA ASP A 152 8.80 0.03 -1.02
C ASP A 152 7.33 0.45 -1.06
N ILE A 153 6.57 -0.13 -1.99
CA ILE A 153 5.11 -0.07 -1.95
C ILE A 153 4.58 -1.34 -1.31
N HIS A 154 3.65 -1.17 -0.40
CA HIS A 154 3.02 -2.25 0.31
C HIS A 154 1.52 -2.26 0.07
N ILE A 155 0.97 -3.47 0.05
CA ILE A 155 -0.45 -3.73 0.01
C ILE A 155 -0.78 -4.82 1.03
N ALA A 156 -1.86 -4.63 1.78
CA ALA A 156 -2.37 -5.64 2.70
C ALA A 156 -3.88 -5.59 2.78
N LYS A 157 -4.50 -6.77 2.90
CA LYS A 157 -5.95 -6.91 3.13
C LYS A 157 -6.27 -6.40 4.54
N VAL A 158 -7.41 -5.75 4.68
CA VAL A 158 -7.91 -5.23 5.95
C VAL A 158 -9.12 -6.06 6.36
N ALA A 159 -8.99 -6.76 7.48
CA ALA A 159 -10.09 -7.52 8.07
C ALA A 159 -11.16 -6.57 8.67
N ALA A 160 -12.34 -7.11 8.98
CA ALA A 160 -13.46 -6.32 9.51
C ALA A 160 -13.16 -5.60 10.83
N ASN A 161 -12.21 -6.11 11.62
CA ASN A 161 -11.73 -5.49 12.86
C ASN A 161 -10.62 -4.43 12.63
N GLY A 162 -10.30 -4.09 11.38
CA GLY A 162 -9.24 -3.16 11.02
C GLY A 162 -7.83 -3.75 11.04
N HIS A 163 -7.65 -4.99 11.50
CA HIS A 163 -6.37 -5.68 11.49
C HIS A 163 -5.94 -6.04 10.05
N MET A 164 -4.65 -5.93 9.77
CA MET A 164 -4.06 -6.40 8.50
C MET A 164 -3.35 -7.74 8.74
N PRO A 165 -3.91 -8.87 8.29
CA PRO A 165 -3.29 -10.17 8.46
C PRO A 165 -1.92 -10.20 7.78
N LYS A 166 -0.90 -10.72 8.47
CA LYS A 166 0.49 -10.72 7.98
C LYS A 166 0.63 -11.50 6.66
N GLU A 167 -0.12 -12.59 6.52
CA GLU A 167 -0.19 -13.42 5.33
C GLU A 167 -0.73 -12.68 4.10
N SER A 168 -1.48 -11.59 4.30
CA SER A 168 -2.01 -10.76 3.20
C SER A 168 -1.06 -9.64 2.78
N HIS A 169 0.01 -9.40 3.54
CA HIS A 169 0.94 -8.32 3.28
C HIS A 169 1.89 -8.69 2.14
N ARG A 170 1.99 -7.82 1.14
CA ARG A 170 2.98 -7.88 0.08
C ARG A 170 3.72 -6.56 0.00
N SER A 171 5.00 -6.64 -0.34
CA SER A 171 5.91 -5.51 -0.51
C SER A 171 6.62 -5.62 -1.85
N PHE A 172 6.64 -4.52 -2.60
CA PHE A 172 7.32 -4.43 -3.89
C PHE A 172 8.28 -3.26 -3.80
N THR A 173 9.56 -3.55 -3.92
CA THR A 173 10.57 -2.51 -3.90
C THR A 173 10.48 -1.72 -5.19
N PHE A 174 10.23 -0.40 -5.08
CA PHE A 174 10.41 0.47 -6.23
C PHE A 174 11.84 0.30 -6.72
N VAL A 175 12.78 0.38 -5.77
CA VAL A 175 14.16 0.84 -5.99
C VAL A 175 14.90 0.74 -4.60
N GLY A 176 15.82 -0.22 -4.34
CA GLY A 176 16.77 -0.22 -3.15
C GLY A 176 18.30 -0.37 -3.43
N PRO A 177 19.25 0.51 -2.98
CA PRO A 177 19.18 1.86 -2.33
C PRO A 177 19.42 3.06 -3.30
N TRP A 178 18.55 4.09 -3.33
CA TRP A 178 18.47 4.92 -4.56
C TRP A 178 18.24 6.42 -4.43
N PHE A 179 18.04 7.05 -3.27
CA PHE A 179 18.10 8.51 -3.30
C PHE A 179 18.62 9.15 -2.03
N ARG A 180 19.24 10.31 -2.21
CA ARG A 180 19.68 11.17 -1.12
C ARG A 180 18.69 12.33 -0.97
N PRO A 181 18.01 12.45 0.18
CA PRO A 181 17.27 13.66 0.50
C PRO A 181 18.23 14.84 0.62
N PHE A 182 17.80 16.03 0.21
CA PHE A 182 18.57 17.26 0.44
C PHE A 182 17.66 18.41 0.81
N ASN A 183 18.18 19.35 1.60
CA ASN A 183 17.52 20.60 1.92
C ASN A 183 18.19 21.78 1.18
N VAL A 184 17.47 22.89 0.99
CA VAL A 184 18.06 24.12 0.45
C VAL A 184 18.93 24.72 1.55
N GLY A 185 20.25 24.60 1.38
CA GLY A 185 21.25 24.98 2.38
C GLY A 185 22.27 23.87 2.64
N ASP A 186 21.99 22.63 2.25
CA ASP A 186 23.01 21.58 2.28
C ASP A 186 24.06 21.87 1.19
N SER A 187 25.34 21.90 1.57
CA SER A 187 26.43 21.99 0.60
C SER A 187 26.34 20.84 -0.40
N PRO A 188 26.56 21.08 -1.71
CA PRO A 188 26.80 19.99 -2.65
C PRO A 188 28.06 19.26 -2.18
N ILE A 189 27.91 17.96 -1.88
CA ILE A 189 29.03 17.03 -1.68
C ILE A 189 29.51 16.61 -3.06
#